data_AF-A0A174CD34-F1
#
_entry.id   AF-A0A174CD34-F1
#
_cell.length_a   1.000
_cell.length_b   1.000
_cell.length_c   1.000
_cell.angle_alpha   90.00
_cell.angle_beta   90.00
_cell.angle_gamma   90.00
#
_symmetry.space_group_name_H-M   'P 1'
#
loop_
_entity.id
_entity.type
_entity.pdbx_description
1 polymer ?
#
loop_
_entity_poly.entity_id
_entity_poly.type
_entity_poly.pdbx_seq_one_letter_code
_entity_poly.pdbx_strand_id
1 'polypeptide(L)'
;MKQSFYVYNNGDLKRKDNTLQFTTYEGEKRDIPIERISDIYVMSEMSFNTAFINYISQYGIPVHFFNYYNFYTGSYYPRESLLAGQLLVKQVENYTDYEKRMILAKKIYRSCGR
;
A
#
# COMPACT_ATOMS: atom_id res chain seq x y z
N MET A 1 -9.22 -6.17 13.08
CA MET A 1 -7.99 -6.15 12.26
C MET A 1 -8.32 -5.51 10.92
N LYS A 2 -7.42 -4.67 10.40
CA LYS A 2 -7.52 -4.18 9.01
C LYS A 2 -7.23 -5.33 8.04
N GLN A 3 -7.77 -5.26 6.83
CA GLN A 3 -7.64 -6.27 5.79
C GLN A 3 -7.19 -5.62 4.48
N SER A 4 -6.41 -6.36 3.71
CA SER A 4 -6.05 -6.00 2.34
C SER A 4 -7.26 -6.09 1.44
N PHE A 5 -7.47 -5.05 0.63
CA PHE A 5 -8.56 -4.99 -0.33
C PHE A 5 -8.05 -5.27 -1.74
N TYR A 6 -8.51 -6.37 -2.35
CA TYR A 6 -8.12 -6.79 -3.69
C TYR A 6 -9.22 -6.46 -4.70
N VAL A 7 -8.82 -5.84 -5.82
CA VAL A 7 -9.72 -5.49 -6.91
C VAL A 7 -9.27 -6.19 -8.18
N TYR A 8 -10.12 -7.10 -8.66
CA TYR A 8 -9.89 -7.92 -9.86
C TYR A 8 -10.77 -7.51 -11.04
N ASN A 9 -11.79 -6.69 -10.79
CA ASN A 9 -12.76 -6.30 -11.80
C ASN A 9 -12.48 -4.86 -12.26
N ASN A 10 -12.65 -4.61 -13.56
CA ASN A 10 -12.48 -3.27 -14.10
C ASN A 10 -13.53 -2.33 -13.52
N GLY A 11 -13.12 -1.12 -13.15
CA GLY A 11 -14.04 -0.21 -12.47
C GLY A 11 -13.46 1.13 -12.04
N ASP A 12 -14.18 1.74 -11.10
CA ASP A 12 -13.89 3.07 -10.57
C ASP A 12 -13.92 3.04 -9.04
N LEU A 13 -12.89 3.64 -8.43
CA LEU A 13 -12.78 3.81 -6.99
C LEU A 13 -12.96 5.28 -6.63
N LYS A 14 -13.98 5.55 -5.81
CA LYS A 14 -14.30 6.89 -5.31
C LYS A 14 -14.54 6.89 -3.82
N ARG A 15 -14.25 8.04 -3.19
CA ARG A 15 -14.72 8.32 -1.84
C ARG A 15 -16.25 8.50 -1.87
N LYS A 16 -16.92 7.85 -0.93
CA LYS A 16 -18.34 8.06 -0.63
C LYS A 16 -18.50 8.15 0.89
N ASP A 17 -18.68 9.38 1.39
CA ASP A 17 -18.77 9.68 2.82
C ASP A 17 -17.55 9.13 3.60
N ASN A 18 -17.79 8.16 4.47
CA ASN A 18 -16.78 7.45 5.29
C ASN A 18 -16.34 6.09 4.67
N THR A 19 -16.76 5.81 3.45
CA THR A 19 -16.48 4.56 2.73
C THR A 19 -15.72 4.82 1.43
N LEU A 20 -15.04 3.79 0.94
CA LEU A 20 -14.62 3.69 -0.45
C LEU A 20 -15.71 2.94 -1.21
N GLN A 21 -16.25 3.58 -2.25
CA GLN A 21 -17.15 2.94 -3.18
C GLN A 21 -16.35 2.43 -4.38
N PHE A 22 -16.41 1.13 -4.59
CA PHE A 22 -16.00 0.49 -5.83
C PHE A 22 -17.21 0.32 -6.73
N THR A 23 -17.13 0.77 -7.97
CA THR A 23 -18.16 0.57 -9.00
C THR A 23 -17.55 -0.18 -10.17
N THR A 24 -18.06 -1.36 -10.50
CA THR A 24 -17.65 -2.08 -11.73
C THR A 24 -18.16 -1.33 -12.96
N TYR A 25 -17.55 -1.54 -14.12
CA TYR A 25 -18.07 -0.99 -15.38
C TYR A 25 -19.46 -1.54 -15.76
N GLU A 26 -19.88 -2.65 -15.18
CA GLU A 26 -21.23 -3.23 -15.30
C GLU A 26 -22.26 -2.55 -14.38
N GLY A 27 -21.81 -1.63 -13.49
CA GLY A 27 -22.65 -0.84 -12.61
C GLY A 27 -22.86 -1.44 -11.22
N GLU A 28 -22.24 -2.59 -10.90
CA GLU A 28 -22.28 -3.15 -9.55
C GLU A 28 -21.50 -2.27 -8.58
N LYS A 29 -22.11 -1.93 -7.44
CA LYS A 29 -21.54 -1.04 -6.43
C LYS A 29 -21.24 -1.81 -5.16
N ARG A 30 -20.05 -1.58 -4.62
CA ARG A 30 -19.60 -2.13 -3.34
C ARG A 30 -19.00 -1.03 -2.48
N ASP A 31 -19.61 -0.79 -1.33
CA ASP A 31 -19.14 0.18 -0.34
C ASP A 31 -18.31 -0.52 0.73
N ILE A 32 -17.12 0.00 1.00
CA ILE A 32 -16.15 -0.60 1.92
C ILE A 32 -15.75 0.44 2.95
N PRO A 33 -15.94 0.18 4.26
CA PRO A 33 -15.49 1.10 5.30
C PRO A 33 -13.98 1.30 5.24
N ILE A 34 -13.53 2.55 5.14
CA ILE A 34 -12.10 2.91 5.00
C ILE A 34 -11.27 2.36 6.17
N GLU A 35 -11.84 2.35 7.37
CA GLU A 35 -11.17 1.90 8.60
C GLU A 35 -10.81 0.42 8.59
N ARG A 36 -11.48 -0.38 7.73
CA ARG A 36 -11.22 -1.80 7.58
C ARG A 36 -10.09 -2.09 6.60
N ILE A 37 -9.60 -1.09 5.86
CA ILE A 37 -8.63 -1.28 4.78
C ILE A 37 -7.23 -0.99 5.30
N SER A 38 -6.30 -1.93 5.14
CA SER A 38 -4.87 -1.72 5.39
C SER A 38 -4.15 -1.21 4.15
N ASP A 39 -4.45 -1.79 3.00
CA ASP A 39 -3.75 -1.63 1.73
C ASP A 39 -4.68 -2.09 0.59
N ILE A 40 -4.52 -1.50 -0.59
CA ILE A 40 -5.34 -1.79 -1.77
C ILE A 40 -4.48 -2.40 -2.86
N TYR A 41 -4.93 -3.49 -3.46
CA TYR A 41 -4.29 -4.17 -4.58
C TYR A 41 -5.17 -4.05 -5.82
N VAL A 42 -4.66 -3.35 -6.83
CA VAL A 42 -5.35 -3.13 -8.11
C VAL A 42 -4.75 -4.09 -9.14
N MET A 43 -5.51 -5.13 -9.47
CA MET A 43 -5.12 -6.21 -10.39
C MET A 43 -5.75 -6.04 -11.79
N SER A 44 -6.53 -4.98 -11.98
CA SER A 44 -7.36 -4.75 -13.17
C SER A 44 -7.36 -3.27 -13.56
N GLU A 45 -7.98 -2.93 -14.69
CA GLU A 45 -8.09 -1.54 -15.11
C GLU A 45 -8.96 -0.75 -14.14
N MET A 46 -8.45 0.39 -13.67
CA MET A 46 -9.08 1.15 -12.60
C MET A 46 -9.02 2.64 -12.86
N SER A 47 -10.14 3.32 -12.64
CA SER A 47 -10.23 4.77 -12.57
C SER A 47 -10.27 5.25 -11.12
N PHE A 48 -9.58 6.36 -10.86
CA PHE A 48 -9.61 7.04 -9.56
C PHE A 48 -9.44 8.54 -9.76
N ASN A 49 -9.89 9.32 -8.76
CA ASN A 49 -9.76 10.76 -8.76
C ASN A 49 -8.89 11.26 -7.58
N THR A 50 -8.58 12.56 -7.60
CA THR A 50 -7.80 13.20 -6.55
C THR A 50 -8.48 13.13 -5.18
N ALA A 51 -9.82 13.14 -5.12
CA ALA A 51 -10.56 13.02 -3.86
C ALA A 51 -10.36 11.64 -3.21
N PHE A 52 -10.31 10.56 -4.00
CA PHE A 52 -9.95 9.22 -3.54
C PHE A 52 -8.52 9.20 -3.01
N ILE A 53 -7.54 9.67 -3.80
CA ILE A 53 -6.12 9.69 -3.42
C ILE A 53 -5.90 10.47 -2.12
N ASN A 54 -6.50 11.66 -2.00
CA ASN A 54 -6.42 12.46 -0.79
C ASN A 54 -7.02 11.74 0.43
N TYR A 55 -8.11 11.00 0.22
CA TYR A 55 -8.80 10.32 1.31
C TYR A 55 -8.00 9.13 1.84
N ILE A 56 -7.54 8.23 0.97
CA ILE A 56 -6.72 7.07 1.40
C ILE A 56 -5.42 7.53 2.08
N SER A 57 -4.87 8.68 1.67
CA SER A 57 -3.67 9.25 2.26
C SER A 57 -3.84 9.76 3.68
N GLN A 58 -5.01 10.30 4.02
CA GLN A 58 -5.33 10.67 5.40
C GLN A 58 -5.32 9.45 6.34
N TYR A 59 -5.62 8.27 5.82
CA TYR A 59 -5.63 7.01 6.57
C TYR A 59 -4.33 6.22 6.45
N GLY A 60 -3.34 6.73 5.69
CA GLY A 60 -2.06 6.06 5.47
C GLY A 60 -2.19 4.74 4.69
N ILE A 61 -3.18 4.63 3.81
CA ILE A 61 -3.44 3.40 3.04
C ILE A 61 -2.68 3.43 1.70
N PRO A 62 -1.70 2.54 1.48
CA PRO A 62 -1.01 2.42 0.20
C PRO A 62 -1.88 1.70 -0.85
N VAL A 63 -1.56 1.95 -2.12
CA VAL A 63 -2.17 1.26 -3.27
C VAL A 63 -1.09 0.63 -4.11
N HIS A 64 -1.22 -0.65 -4.40
CA HIS A 64 -0.31 -1.45 -5.21
C HIS A 64 -0.95 -1.73 -6.57
N PHE A 65 -0.19 -1.48 -7.64
CA PHE A 65 -0.64 -1.65 -9.02
C PHE A 65 0.09 -2.80 -9.68
N PHE A 66 -0.66 -3.60 -10.44
CA PHE A 66 -0.14 -4.71 -11.21
C PHE A 66 -0.54 -4.52 -12.68
N ASN A 67 0.32 -4.95 -13.59
CA ASN A 67 0.02 -4.91 -15.02
C ASN A 67 -0.86 -6.10 -15.43
N TYR A 68 -1.26 -6.13 -16.70
CA TYR A 68 -2.08 -7.19 -17.29
C TYR A 68 -1.52 -8.61 -17.08
N TYR A 69 -0.21 -8.75 -16.94
CA TYR A 69 0.46 -10.04 -16.72
C TYR A 69 0.72 -10.34 -15.23
N ASN A 70 0.04 -9.63 -14.32
CA ASN A 70 0.19 -9.74 -12.86
C ASN A 70 1.59 -9.38 -12.33
N PHE A 71 2.43 -8.70 -13.10
CA PHE A 71 3.68 -8.17 -12.58
C PHE A 71 3.43 -6.87 -11.83
N TYR A 72 4.10 -6.72 -10.69
CA TYR A 72 4.07 -5.50 -9.89
C TYR A 72 4.60 -4.31 -10.72
N THR A 73 3.75 -3.32 -10.93
CA THR A 73 4.07 -2.09 -11.67
C THR A 73 4.66 -1.04 -10.74
N GLY A 74 4.11 -0.91 -9.54
CA GLY A 74 4.48 0.15 -8.62
C GLY A 74 3.43 0.35 -7.53
N SER A 75 3.70 1.28 -6.63
CA SER A 75 2.77 1.62 -5.56
C SER A 75 2.65 3.12 -5.39
N TYR A 76 1.45 3.57 -5.05
CA TYR A 76 1.24 4.82 -4.37
C TYR A 76 1.46 4.61 -2.87
N TYR A 77 2.41 5.35 -2.30
CA TYR A 77 2.66 5.35 -0.87
C TYR A 77 2.30 6.73 -0.29
N PRO A 78 1.31 6.82 0.61
CA PRO A 78 0.99 8.07 1.29
C PRO A 78 2.19 8.66 2.00
N ARG A 79 2.19 9.99 2.18
CA ARG A 79 3.22 10.65 2.99
C ARG A 79 3.24 10.04 4.39
N GLU A 80 4.42 9.66 4.85
CA GLU A 80 4.58 9.11 6.20
C GLU A 80 4.11 10.12 7.26
N SER A 81 3.25 9.64 8.17
CA SER A 81 2.79 10.41 9.33
C SER A 81 3.69 10.19 10.55
N LEU A 82 4.38 9.06 10.63
CA LEU A 82 5.30 8.70 11.73
C LEU A 82 6.74 8.98 11.33
N LEU A 83 7.11 10.26 11.30
CA LEU A 83 8.48 10.68 11.02
C LEU A 83 9.40 10.40 12.22
N ALA A 84 9.85 9.16 12.36
CA ALA A 84 10.83 8.78 13.36
C ALA A 84 12.25 9.17 12.90
N GLY A 85 12.57 10.47 12.92
CA GLY A 85 13.87 10.98 12.44
C GLY A 85 15.08 10.30 13.10
N GLN A 86 14.97 9.98 14.40
CA GLN A 86 16.00 9.22 15.12
C GLN A 86 16.16 7.79 14.59
N LEU A 87 15.06 7.11 14.22
CA LEU A 87 15.11 5.79 13.62
C LEU A 87 15.83 5.83 12.27
N LEU A 88 15.53 6.82 11.43
CA LEU A 88 16.19 6.98 10.14
C LEU A 88 17.70 7.18 10.31
N VAL A 89 18.12 8.06 11.22
CA VAL A 89 19.55 8.25 11.54
C VAL A 89 20.19 6.93 11.97
N LYS A 90 19.53 6.15 12.85
CA LYS A 90 20.03 4.84 13.28
C LYS A 90 20.07 3.82 12.15
N GLN A 91 19.09 3.80 11.24
CA GLN A 91 19.11 2.95 10.06
C GLN A 91 20.31 3.27 9.17
N VAL A 92 20.57 4.56 8.92
CA VAL A 92 21.73 5.03 8.16
C VAL A 92 23.04 4.63 8.83
N GLU A 93 23.18 4.88 10.15
CA GLU A 93 24.36 4.48 10.93
C GLU A 93 24.63 2.96 10.85
N ASN A 94 23.59 2.13 10.88
CA ASN A 94 23.74 0.67 10.78
C ASN A 94 24.07 0.21 9.36
N TYR A 95 23.65 0.97 8.34
CA TYR A 95 23.94 0.66 6.95
C TYR A 95 25.35 1.08 6.52
N THR A 96 25.84 2.21 7.02
CA THR A 96 27.18 2.73 6.67
C THR A 96 28.31 1.99 7.40
N ASP A 97 28.04 1.47 8.59
CA ASP A 97 28.95 0.61 9.35
C ASP A 97 28.94 -0.83 8.80
N TYR A 98 30.10 -1.31 8.36
CA TYR A 98 30.23 -2.64 7.75
C TYR A 98 29.82 -3.78 8.70
N GLU A 99 30.29 -3.76 9.95
CA GLU A 99 30.04 -4.84 10.91
C GLU A 99 28.56 -4.90 11.28
N LYS A 100 27.94 -3.75 11.54
CA LYS A 100 26.50 -3.65 11.82
C LYS A 100 25.66 -4.09 10.63
N ARG A 101 26.02 -3.65 9.42
CA ARG A 101 25.34 -4.07 8.18
C ARG A 101 25.44 -5.58 7.98
N MET A 102 26.60 -6.18 8.22
CA MET A 102 26.80 -7.62 8.07
C MET A 102 26.01 -8.45 9.09
N ILE A 103 25.84 -7.95 10.32
CA ILE A 103 24.97 -8.58 11.31
C ILE A 103 23.53 -8.64 10.79
N LEU A 104 23.00 -7.53 10.27
CA LEU A 104 21.64 -7.46 9.72
C LEU A 104 21.49 -8.36 8.48
N ALA A 105 22.44 -8.30 7.54
CA ALA A 105 22.41 -9.11 6.33
C ALA A 105 22.41 -10.63 6.63
N LYS A 106 23.27 -11.07 7.56
CA LYS A 106 23.31 -12.48 8.00
C LYS A 106 22.00 -12.91 8.66
N LYS A 107 21.39 -12.05 9.47
CA LYS A 107 20.08 -12.33 10.10
C LYS A 107 18.98 -12.48 9.04
N ILE A 108 18.90 -11.55 8.09
CA ILE A 108 17.92 -11.59 6.99
C ILE A 108 18.11 -12.86 6.15
N TYR A 109 19.34 -13.17 5.76
CA TYR A 109 19.66 -14.38 5.00
C TYR A 109 19.22 -15.66 5.74
N ARG A 110 19.56 -15.77 7.03
CA ARG A 110 19.17 -16.90 7.89
C ARG A 110 17.66 -17.01 8.10
N SER A 111 16.91 -15.90 8.10
CA SER A 111 15.44 -15.95 8.21
C SER A 111 14.76 -16.38 6.91
N CYS A 112 15.38 -16.12 5.76
CA CYS A 112 14.88 -16.56 4.46
C CYS A 112 15.24 -18.02 4.15
N GLY A 113 16.37 -18.50 4.68
CA GLY A 113 16.72 -19.92 4.64
C GLY A 113 15.97 -20.70 5.72
N ARG A 114 14.99 -21.51 5.31
CA ARG A 114 14.66 -22.72 6.05
C ARG A 114 15.75 -23.76 5.82
#